data_AF-A0A843WAI3-F1
#
_entry.id   AF-A0A843WAI3-F1
#
_cell.length_a   1.000
_cell.length_b   1.000
_cell.length_c   1.000
_cell.angle_alpha   90.00
_cell.angle_beta   90.00
_cell.angle_gamma   90.00
#
_symmetry.space_group_name_H-M   'P 1'
#
loop_
_entity.id
_entity.type
_entity.pdbx_description
1 polymer ?
#
loop_
_entity_poly.entity_id
_entity_poly.type
_entity_poly.pdbx_seq_one_letter_code
_entity_poly.pdbx_strand_id
1 'polypeptide(L)' 'DTDSEEELKEAFKVFDKDQNGFISAAELRHVMTNLGEKLTDEEVDEMIREADIDGDGQVNYEEFVRMMLAK' A
#
# COMPACT_ATOMS: atom_id res chain seq x y z
N ASP A 1 -14.77 7.12 -14.47
CA ASP A 1 -14.59 7.72 -13.13
C ASP A 1 -13.12 8.10 -13.00
N THR A 2 -12.79 9.35 -13.30
CA THR A 2 -11.41 9.84 -13.26
C THR A 2 -10.98 10.14 -11.83
N ASP A 3 -11.94 10.46 -10.95
CA ASP A 3 -11.74 10.74 -9.54
C ASP A 3 -11.08 9.56 -8.80
N SER A 4 -11.43 8.31 -9.12
CA SER A 4 -10.85 7.13 -8.46
C SER A 4 -9.37 6.92 -8.78
N GLU A 5 -8.91 7.25 -10.00
CA GLU A 5 -7.48 7.10 -10.32
C GLU A 5 -6.63 8.18 -9.63
N GLU A 6 -7.12 9.42 -9.57
CA GLU A 6 -6.44 10.48 -8.85
C GLU A 6 -6.42 10.22 -7.33
N GLU A 7 -7.52 9.76 -6.74
CA GLU A 7 -7.56 9.36 -5.33
C GLU A 7 -6.61 8.20 -5.03
N LEU A 8 -6.54 7.19 -5.90
CA LEU A 8 -5.62 6.06 -5.74
C LEU A 8 -4.16 6.50 -5.86
N LYS A 9 -3.84 7.41 -6.79
CA LYS A 9 -2.50 8.00 -6.90
C LYS A 9 -2.11 8.82 -5.68
N GLU A 10 -3.02 9.66 -5.18
CA GLU A 10 -2.75 10.46 -3.99
C GLU A 10 -2.60 9.57 -2.76
N ALA A 11 -3.44 8.55 -2.60
CA ALA A 11 -3.28 7.54 -1.55
C ALA A 11 -1.93 6.83 -1.69
N PHE A 12 -1.58 6.36 -2.89
CA PHE A 12 -0.31 5.68 -3.15
C PHE A 12 0.90 6.55 -2.74
N LYS A 13 0.90 7.84 -3.10
CA LYS A 13 1.95 8.79 -2.67
C LYS A 13 2.00 9.04 -1.17
N VAL A 14 0.88 8.87 -0.45
CA VAL A 14 0.88 8.97 1.01
C VAL A 14 1.61 7.79 1.62
N PHE A 15 1.42 6.59 1.03
CA PHE A 15 2.10 5.35 1.43
C PHE A 15 3.58 5.32 1.00
N ASP A 16 3.87 5.56 -0.29
CA ASP A 16 5.21 5.61 -0.89
C ASP A 16 5.94 6.90 -0.48
N LYS A 17 6.74 6.81 0.59
CA LYS A 17 7.39 7.97 1.21
C LYS A 17 8.65 8.37 0.46
N ASP A 18 9.37 7.39 -0.07
CA ASP A 18 10.61 7.61 -0.81
C ASP A 18 10.37 7.88 -2.31
N GLN A 19 9.12 7.76 -2.76
CA GLN A 19 8.68 7.97 -4.15
C GLN A 19 9.41 7.04 -5.12
N ASN A 20 9.67 5.80 -4.69
CA ASN A 20 10.34 4.80 -5.50
C ASN A 20 9.36 4.07 -6.46
N GLY A 21 8.04 4.27 -6.29
CA GLY A 21 6.99 3.62 -7.07
C GLY A 21 6.47 2.31 -6.48
N PHE A 22 6.89 1.96 -5.26
CA PHE A 22 6.57 0.74 -4.53
C PHE A 22 6.32 1.07 -3.06
N ILE A 23 5.37 0.37 -2.44
CA ILE A 23 5.10 0.49 -1.01
C ILE A 23 5.77 -0.69 -0.32
N SER A 24 6.78 -0.41 0.50
CA SER A 24 7.38 -1.42 1.37
C SER A 24 6.52 -1.68 2.61
N ALA A 25 6.67 -2.86 3.22
CA ALA A 25 6.07 -3.18 4.53
C ALA A 25 6.36 -2.10 5.59
N ALA A 26 7.58 -1.56 5.60
CA ALA A 26 7.99 -0.51 6.53
C ALA A 26 7.18 0.79 6.33
N GLU A 27 6.92 1.15 5.08
CA GLU A 27 6.14 2.34 4.72
C GLU A 27 4.66 2.16 5.03
N LEU A 28 4.08 1.02 4.67
CA LEU A 28 2.71 0.67 5.03
C LEU A 28 2.50 0.80 6.54
N ARG A 29 3.39 0.19 7.33
CA ARG A 29 3.38 0.26 8.80
C ARG A 29 3.48 1.69 9.31
N HIS A 30 4.37 2.48 8.72
CA HIS A 30 4.56 3.87 9.12
C HIS A 30 3.29 4.70 8.88
N VAL A 31 2.65 4.52 7.72
CA VAL A 31 1.42 5.24 7.38
C VAL A 31 0.24 4.80 8.24
N MET A 32 0.05 3.50 8.45
CA MET A 32 -1.00 2.98 9.32
C MET A 32 -0.86 3.49 10.75
N THR A 33 0.39 3.50 11.26
CA THR A 33 0.69 4.08 12.57
C THR A 33 0.34 5.57 12.64
N ASN A 34 0.59 6.33 11.56
CA ASN A 34 0.22 7.75 11.48
C ASN A 34 -1.28 7.98 11.38
N LEU A 35 -2.04 7.05 10.77
CA LEU A 35 -3.50 7.04 10.73
C LEU A 35 -4.12 6.70 12.09
N GLY A 36 -3.30 6.31 13.08
CA GLY A 36 -3.73 5.95 14.43
C GLY A 36 -3.98 4.45 14.62
N GLU A 37 -3.82 3.64 13.56
CA GLU A 37 -3.90 2.19 13.63
C GLU A 37 -2.50 1.60 13.83
N LYS A 38 -2.28 1.01 15.01
CA LYS A 38 -1.06 0.26 15.29
C LYS A 38 -1.24 -1.17 14.81
N LEU A 39 -0.84 -1.40 13.57
CA LEU A 39 -0.67 -2.75 13.06
C LEU A 39 0.63 -3.35 13.61
N THR A 40 0.57 -4.63 13.93
CA THR A 40 1.74 -5.45 14.24
C THR A 40 2.55 -5.76 12.97
N ASP A 41 3.81 -6.15 13.14
CA ASP A 41 4.65 -6.53 12.01
C ASP A 41 4.05 -7.73 11.26
N GLU A 42 3.36 -8.63 11.97
CA GLU A 42 2.65 -9.79 11.40
C GLU A 42 1.44 -9.37 10.54
N GLU A 43 0.62 -8.42 11.01
CA GLU A 43 -0.53 -7.91 10.24
C GLU A 43 -0.08 -7.17 8.98
N VAL A 44 1.00 -6.40 9.07
CA VAL A 44 1.57 -5.70 7.92
C VAL A 44 2.11 -6.71 6.90
N ASP A 45 2.84 -7.74 7.35
CA ASP A 45 3.34 -8.80 6.48
C ASP A 45 2.21 -9.57 5.81
N GLU A 46 1.09 -9.84 6.51
CA GLU A 46 -0.09 -10.45 5.90
C GLU A 46 -0.71 -9.54 4.84
N MET A 47 -0.91 -8.26 5.12
CA MET A 47 -1.44 -7.30 4.14
C MET A 47 -0.56 -7.18 2.90
N ILE A 48 0.76 -7.13 3.08
CA ILE A 48 1.71 -7.10 1.97
C ILE A 48 1.58 -8.39 1.17
N ARG A 49 1.62 -9.58 1.80
CA ARG A 49 1.47 -10.85 1.07
C ARG A 49 0.16 -11.00 0.31
N GLU A 50 -0.93 -10.42 0.82
CA GLU A 50 -2.21 -10.46 0.12
C GLU A 50 -2.22 -9.53 -1.11
N ALA A 51 -1.48 -8.42 -1.05
CA ALA A 51 -1.39 -7.44 -2.14
C ALA A 51 -0.27 -7.76 -3.14
N ASP A 52 0.82 -8.35 -2.68
CA ASP A 52 2.02 -8.72 -3.43
C ASP A 52 1.74 -9.97 -4.28
N ILE A 53 1.48 -9.76 -5.57
CA ILE A 53 1.14 -10.82 -6.53
C ILE A 53 2.41 -11.37 -7.17
N ASP A 54 3.42 -10.53 -7.36
CA ASP A 54 4.67 -10.92 -8.01
C ASP A 54 5.72 -11.54 -7.05
N GLY A 55 5.53 -11.37 -5.74
CA GLY A 55 6.34 -11.94 -4.67
C GLY A 55 7.64 -11.17 -4.43
N ASP A 56 7.73 -9.90 -4.81
CA ASP A 56 8.92 -9.08 -4.61
C ASP A 56 9.05 -8.52 -3.17
N GLY A 57 8.02 -8.71 -2.34
CA GLY A 57 7.96 -8.26 -0.96
C GLY A 57 7.61 -6.77 -0.81
N GLN A 58 7.16 -6.13 -1.89
CA GLN A 58 6.69 -4.76 -1.97
C GLN A 58 5.34 -4.75 -2.71
N VAL A 59 4.65 -3.62 -2.68
CA VAL A 59 3.38 -3.45 -3.40
C VAL A 59 3.55 -2.37 -4.44
N ASN A 60 3.51 -2.74 -5.71
CA ASN A 60 3.57 -1.77 -6.80
C ASN A 60 2.21 -1.07 -7.02
N TYR A 61 2.20 -0.01 -7.83
CA TYR A 61 0.97 0.74 -8.09
C TYR A 61 -0.17 -0.12 -8.66
N GLU A 62 0.11 -1.06 -9.56
CA GLU A 62 -0.93 -1.92 -10.14
C GLU A 62 -1.53 -2.87 -9.10
N GLU A 63 -0.71 -3.42 -8.22
CA GLU A 63 -1.12 -4.28 -7.10
C GLU A 63 -1.96 -3.51 -6.07
N PHE A 64 -1.52 -2.30 -5.70
CA PHE A 64 -2.28 -1.43 -4.80
C PHE A 64 -3.66 -1.09 -5.38
N VAL A 65 -3.70 -0.70 -6.66
CA VAL A 65 -4.96 -0.41 -7.37
C VAL A 65 -5.84 -1.65 -7.42
N ARG A 66 -5.29 -2.83 -7.70
CA ARG A 66 -6.04 -4.10 -7.65
C ARG A 66 -6.59 -4.37 -6.26
N MET A 67 -5.80 -4.18 -5.20
CA MET A 67 -6.24 -4.39 -3.83
C MET A 67 -7.41 -3.46 -3.46
N MET A 68 -7.33 -2.19 -3.86
CA MET A 68 -8.38 -1.20 -3.59
C MET A 68 -9.64 -1.39 -4.45
N LEU A 69 -9.48 -1.84 -5.70
CA LEU A 69 -10.59 -2.08 -6.64
C LEU A 69 -11.22 -3.47 -6.49
N ALA A 70 -10.54 -4.43 -5.86
CA ALA A 70 -11.07 -5.78 -5.60
C ALA A 70 -12.14 -5.79 -4.48
N LYS A 71 -12.57 -4.62 -4.00
CA LYS A 71 -13.55 -4.44 -2.94
C LYS A 71 -14.90 -3.96 -3.47
#